data_AF-A0A537JIF9-F1
#
_entry.id   AF-A0A537JIF9-F1
#
_cell.length_a   1.000
_cell.length_b   1.000
_cell.length_c   1.000
_cell.angle_alpha   90.00
_cell.angle_beta   90.00
_cell.angle_gamma   90.00
#
_symmetry.space_group_name_H-M   'P 1'
#
loop_
_entity.id
_entity.type
_entity.pdbx_description
1 polymer ?
#
loop_
_entity_poly.entity_id
_entity_poly.type
_entity_poly.pdbx_seq_one_letter_code
_entity_poly.pdbx_strand_id
1 'polypeptide(L)'
;MMRSLVIAGLVVVLAVVVAAQSQAPTGFDNKSNGMVDDTTHQADQAKFDEVEGLDDGLGPLYNAQSCRECHQSPVSGAASQVAELRVGHRAGGRFLNPEIPIAHGTVVITGRSLVNDRAICPNGQFPTSEIQERVPATETIRTLRMALNLLGDGFVEAVADETLIDLARQQAARTRGRIHGQVLYVPIVEAPGNTRVGRFGWKDQHASLLSFAGDAYLNEMGITSRLFPDE
;
A
#
# COMPACT_ATOMS: atom_id res chain seq x y z
N MET A 1 -59.66 -2.52 56.77
CA MET A 1 -58.42 -3.29 56.55
C MET A 1 -58.02 -3.12 55.09
N MET A 2 -57.10 -2.19 54.79
CA MET A 2 -56.65 -1.93 53.43
C MET A 2 -55.15 -2.23 53.39
N ARG A 3 -54.77 -3.34 52.74
CA ARG A 3 -53.37 -3.76 52.60
C ARG A 3 -52.82 -3.15 51.32
N SER A 4 -51.99 -2.12 51.45
CA SER A 4 -51.22 -1.57 50.34
C SER A 4 -50.10 -2.55 49.96
N LEU A 5 -50.14 -3.08 48.74
CA LEU A 5 -49.01 -3.77 48.12
C LEU A 5 -48.04 -2.73 47.57
N VAL A 6 -46.81 -2.72 48.09
CA VAL A 6 -45.68 -1.98 47.52
C VAL A 6 -44.97 -2.93 46.57
N ILE A 7 -45.05 -2.67 45.26
CA ILE A 7 -44.26 -3.36 44.24
C ILE A 7 -42.96 -2.56 44.09
N ALA A 8 -41.85 -3.11 44.60
CA ALA A 8 -40.53 -2.56 44.35
C ALA A 8 -40.09 -2.95 42.93
N GLY A 9 -40.10 -1.99 42.00
CA GLY A 9 -39.56 -2.17 40.65
C GLY A 9 -38.03 -2.18 40.69
N LEU A 10 -37.43 -3.31 40.31
CA LEU A 10 -35.98 -3.44 40.18
C LEU A 10 -35.52 -2.74 38.88
N VAL A 11 -34.93 -1.55 39.00
CA VAL A 11 -34.29 -0.88 37.87
C VAL A 11 -32.90 -1.47 37.68
N VAL A 12 -32.75 -2.35 36.68
CA VAL A 12 -31.44 -2.85 36.26
C VAL A 12 -30.78 -1.79 35.38
N VAL A 13 -29.89 -1.00 35.95
CA VAL A 13 -29.01 -0.10 35.20
C VAL A 13 -27.89 -0.95 34.59
N LEU A 14 -27.99 -1.25 33.30
CA LEU A 14 -26.89 -1.87 32.55
C LEU A 14 -25.81 -0.81 32.35
N ALA A 15 -24.80 -0.79 33.22
CA ALA A 15 -23.62 0.03 33.05
C ALA A 15 -22.81 -0.52 31.87
N VAL A 16 -22.87 0.14 30.72
CA VAL A 16 -21.94 -0.12 29.61
C VAL A 16 -20.58 0.39 30.05
N VAL A 17 -19.73 -0.53 30.52
CA VAL A 17 -18.33 -0.24 30.78
C VAL A 17 -17.65 -0.10 29.43
N VAL A 18 -17.55 1.13 28.93
CA VAL A 18 -16.64 1.45 27.84
C VAL A 18 -15.24 1.32 28.44
N ALA A 19 -14.55 0.21 28.15
CA ALA A 19 -13.16 0.05 28.52
C ALA A 19 -12.39 1.25 27.97
N ALA A 20 -11.77 2.04 28.86
CA ALA A 20 -10.88 3.10 28.44
C ALA A 20 -9.77 2.46 27.62
N GLN A 21 -9.75 2.71 26.31
CA GLN A 21 -8.67 2.23 25.47
C GLN A 21 -7.41 2.97 25.91
N SER A 22 -6.41 2.20 26.36
CA SER A 22 -5.08 2.75 26.62
C SER A 22 -4.58 3.41 25.34
N GLN A 23 -4.01 4.61 25.44
CA GLN A 23 -3.33 5.22 24.30
C GLN A 23 -2.27 4.26 23.77
N ALA A 24 -2.12 4.22 22.45
CA ALA A 24 -1.04 3.49 21.82
C ALA A 24 0.30 4.03 22.35
N PRO A 25 1.30 3.18 22.64
CA PRO A 25 2.63 3.61 23.02
C PRO A 25 3.19 4.65 22.05
N THR A 26 3.85 5.68 22.59
CA THR A 26 4.48 6.75 21.80
C THR A 26 5.96 6.42 21.61
N GLY A 27 6.26 5.47 20.72
CA GLY A 27 7.63 5.08 20.40
C GLY A 27 7.70 3.79 19.61
N PHE A 28 8.81 3.60 18.91
CA PHE A 28 9.14 2.36 18.20
C PHE A 28 10.15 1.60 19.05
N ASP A 29 9.72 0.50 19.68
CA ASP A 29 10.59 -0.41 20.43
C ASP A 29 11.05 -1.61 19.58
N ASN A 30 10.62 -1.65 18.31
CA ASN A 30 10.92 -2.70 17.34
C ASN A 30 10.51 -4.10 17.83
N LYS A 31 9.46 -4.17 18.66
CA LYS A 31 8.89 -5.42 19.15
C LYS A 31 7.62 -5.77 18.39
N SER A 32 7.27 -7.05 18.47
CA SER A 32 5.99 -7.52 17.97
C SER A 32 4.82 -6.85 18.71
N ASN A 33 3.70 -6.70 18.00
CA ASN A 33 2.42 -6.29 18.58
C ASN A 33 1.70 -7.43 19.33
N GLY A 34 2.35 -8.59 19.50
CA GLY A 34 1.83 -9.77 20.19
C GLY A 34 1.02 -10.72 19.30
N MET A 35 0.82 -10.41 18.02
CA MET A 35 0.21 -11.34 17.05
C MET A 35 1.16 -12.47 16.66
N VAL A 36 2.46 -12.19 16.69
CA VAL A 36 3.56 -13.16 16.57
C VAL A 36 4.56 -12.93 17.71
N ASP A 37 5.49 -13.86 17.94
CA ASP A 37 6.58 -13.62 18.87
C ASP A 37 7.66 -12.67 18.28
N ASP A 38 8.49 -12.10 19.15
CA ASP A 38 9.55 -11.17 18.75
C ASP A 38 10.60 -11.81 17.81
N THR A 39 10.84 -13.12 17.93
CA THR A 39 11.80 -13.82 17.06
C THR A 39 11.27 -13.92 15.63
N THR A 40 10.00 -14.26 15.47
CA THR A 40 9.32 -14.26 14.17
C THR A 40 9.30 -12.86 13.56
N HIS A 41 8.92 -11.83 14.34
CA HIS A 41 8.93 -10.44 13.86
C HIS A 41 10.32 -9.99 13.39
N GLN A 42 11.37 -10.32 14.11
CA GLN A 42 12.75 -9.98 13.72
C GLN A 42 13.20 -10.73 12.47
N ALA A 43 12.79 -11.99 12.29
CA ALA A 43 13.07 -12.75 11.07
C ALA A 43 12.35 -12.13 9.85
N ASP A 44 11.09 -11.74 10.01
CA ASP A 44 10.31 -11.06 8.96
C ASP A 44 10.93 -9.69 8.63
N GLN A 45 11.38 -8.93 9.64
CA GLN A 45 12.08 -7.66 9.42
C GLN A 45 13.41 -7.88 8.70
N ALA A 46 14.16 -8.93 9.02
CA ALA A 46 15.41 -9.24 8.30
C ALA A 46 15.15 -9.55 6.82
N LYS A 47 13.99 -10.14 6.49
CA LYS A 47 13.55 -10.33 5.09
C LYS A 47 13.08 -9.05 4.44
N PHE A 48 12.35 -8.21 5.18
CA PHE A 48 11.97 -6.87 4.71
C PHE A 48 13.18 -5.98 4.39
N ASP A 49 14.25 -6.13 5.17
CA ASP A 49 15.51 -5.39 5.06
C ASP A 49 16.52 -6.02 4.09
N GLU A 50 16.21 -7.18 3.53
CA GLU A 50 17.08 -7.89 2.59
C GLU A 50 17.31 -7.03 1.34
N VAL A 51 18.54 -7.06 0.84
CA VAL A 51 18.96 -6.32 -0.35
C VAL A 51 19.05 -7.31 -1.49
N GLU A 52 18.15 -7.18 -2.44
CA GLU A 52 18.06 -8.05 -3.61
C GLU A 52 19.14 -7.71 -4.64
N GLY A 53 19.73 -8.76 -5.19
CA GLY A 53 20.71 -8.72 -6.27
C GLY A 53 20.15 -9.22 -7.59
N LEU A 54 21.05 -9.28 -8.59
CA LEU A 54 20.73 -9.81 -9.92
C LEU A 54 20.31 -11.29 -9.86
N ASP A 55 20.94 -12.07 -9.00
CA ASP A 55 20.67 -13.49 -8.85
C ASP A 55 19.30 -13.76 -8.20
N ASP A 56 18.75 -12.78 -7.48
CA ASP A 56 17.41 -12.81 -6.89
C ASP A 56 16.31 -12.38 -7.88
N GLY A 57 16.72 -11.92 -9.07
CA GLY A 57 15.82 -11.49 -10.13
C GLY A 57 15.51 -9.99 -10.13
N LEU A 58 16.32 -9.15 -9.45
CA LEU A 58 16.20 -7.69 -9.51
C LEU A 58 16.11 -7.25 -10.97
N GLY A 59 15.04 -6.53 -11.30
CA GLY A 59 14.68 -6.32 -12.68
C GLY A 59 15.54 -5.25 -13.36
N PRO A 60 15.62 -5.30 -14.70
CA PRO A 60 16.43 -4.39 -15.51
C PRO A 60 16.16 -2.92 -15.19
N LEU A 61 14.95 -2.59 -14.72
CA LEU A 61 14.53 -1.28 -14.25
C LEU A 61 13.94 -1.39 -12.84
N TYR A 62 14.37 -0.51 -11.93
CA TYR A 62 13.96 -0.56 -10.53
C TYR A 62 14.15 0.80 -9.85
N ASN A 63 13.49 1.01 -8.72
CA ASN A 63 13.65 2.17 -7.84
C ASN A 63 14.55 1.86 -6.64
N ALA A 64 14.44 0.65 -6.09
CA ALA A 64 15.09 0.21 -4.87
C ALA A 64 15.48 -1.27 -4.93
N GLN A 65 16.40 -1.70 -4.07
CA GLN A 65 16.80 -3.11 -3.94
C GLN A 65 16.28 -3.75 -2.65
N SER A 66 15.54 -3.01 -1.83
CA SER A 66 14.97 -3.49 -0.58
C SER A 66 13.72 -2.70 -0.25
N CYS A 67 12.73 -3.33 0.38
CA CYS A 67 11.57 -2.62 0.93
C CYS A 67 12.02 -1.51 1.89
N ARG A 68 13.08 -1.77 2.67
CA ARG A 68 13.64 -0.79 3.60
C ARG A 68 14.18 0.46 2.91
N GLU A 69 14.69 0.41 1.68
CA GLU A 69 15.19 1.64 1.02
C GLU A 69 14.09 2.71 0.93
N CYS A 70 12.85 2.28 0.70
CA CYS A 70 11.68 3.16 0.62
C CYS A 70 10.90 3.27 1.93
N HIS A 71 11.04 2.35 2.89
CA HIS A 71 10.24 2.30 4.11
C HIS A 71 11.12 2.21 5.38
N GLN A 72 11.69 3.34 5.83
CA GLN A 72 12.76 3.31 6.85
C GLN A 72 12.87 4.49 7.82
N SER A 73 11.93 5.44 7.83
CA SER A 73 12.03 6.63 8.69
C SER A 73 10.82 6.79 9.64
N PRO A 74 11.00 6.69 10.96
CA PRO A 74 12.28 6.60 11.68
C PRO A 74 12.85 5.18 11.85
N VAL A 75 12.07 4.14 11.53
CA VAL A 75 12.46 2.72 11.68
C VAL A 75 12.07 1.94 10.42
N SER A 76 12.58 0.72 10.26
CA SER A 76 12.18 -0.16 9.15
C SER A 76 10.66 -0.39 9.15
N GLY A 77 10.05 -0.35 7.97
CA GLY A 77 8.60 -0.40 7.75
C GLY A 77 7.88 0.95 7.87
N ALA A 78 8.53 1.98 8.40
CA ALA A 78 7.93 3.31 8.51
C ALA A 78 7.91 4.06 7.17
N ALA A 79 7.31 5.26 7.13
CA ALA A 79 7.37 6.12 5.94
C ALA A 79 8.81 6.53 5.60
N SER A 80 9.04 7.15 4.45
CA SER A 80 10.33 7.77 4.17
C SER A 80 10.19 9.04 3.32
N GLN A 81 11.34 9.67 3.03
CA GLN A 81 11.42 10.77 2.08
C GLN A 81 11.64 10.30 0.64
N VAL A 82 11.63 8.99 0.39
CA VAL A 82 11.73 8.44 -0.96
C VAL A 82 10.39 8.59 -1.67
N ALA A 83 10.43 9.08 -2.90
CA ALA A 83 9.26 9.26 -3.73
C ALA A 83 9.48 8.66 -5.11
N GLU A 84 8.52 7.87 -5.57
CA GLU A 84 8.48 7.40 -6.96
C GLU A 84 8.00 8.52 -7.88
N LEU A 85 8.53 8.56 -9.10
CA LEU A 85 8.07 9.46 -10.14
C LEU A 85 6.95 8.80 -10.95
N ARG A 86 5.80 9.48 -11.03
CA ARG A 86 4.73 9.11 -11.94
C ARG A 86 4.47 10.21 -12.96
N VAL A 87 4.35 9.80 -14.21
CA VAL A 87 4.19 10.71 -15.35
C VAL A 87 3.02 10.30 -16.24
N GLY A 88 2.64 11.20 -17.14
CA GLY A 88 1.66 10.98 -18.19
C GLY A 88 1.33 12.29 -18.90
N HIS A 89 0.30 12.27 -19.73
CA HIS A 89 -0.15 13.47 -20.44
C HIS A 89 -1.65 13.47 -20.67
N ARG A 90 -2.15 14.63 -21.15
CA ARG A 90 -3.56 14.79 -21.53
C ARG A 90 -3.69 14.81 -23.05
N ALA A 91 -4.53 13.94 -23.59
CA ALA A 91 -4.93 13.95 -24.99
C ALA A 91 -6.43 13.62 -25.11
N GLY A 92 -7.15 14.31 -25.99
CA GLY A 92 -8.59 14.10 -26.16
C GLY A 92 -9.42 14.27 -24.88
N GLY A 93 -8.98 15.12 -23.96
CA GLY A 93 -9.64 15.35 -22.66
C GLY A 93 -9.40 14.26 -21.60
N ARG A 94 -8.64 13.20 -21.91
CA ARG A 94 -8.34 12.07 -21.02
C ARG A 94 -6.88 12.10 -20.58
N PHE A 95 -6.60 11.52 -19.41
CA PHE A 95 -5.23 11.20 -19.00
C PHE A 95 -4.80 9.91 -19.70
N LEU A 96 -3.60 9.90 -20.24
CA LEU A 96 -2.95 8.73 -20.85
C LEU A 96 -1.66 8.42 -20.11
N ASN A 97 -1.37 7.12 -19.96
CA ASN A 97 -0.08 6.65 -19.51
C ASN A 97 1.02 7.04 -20.52
N PRO A 98 2.26 7.23 -20.07
CA PRO A 98 3.38 7.54 -20.93
C PRO A 98 3.74 6.39 -21.87
N GLU A 99 4.38 6.77 -22.98
CA GLU A 99 5.12 5.86 -23.85
C GLU A 99 6.61 6.23 -23.73
N ILE A 100 7.40 5.43 -23.02
CA ILE A 100 8.79 5.75 -22.71
C ILE A 100 9.72 4.90 -23.58
N PRO A 101 10.37 5.50 -24.60
CA PRO A 101 11.36 4.79 -25.39
C PRO A 101 12.63 4.53 -24.57
N ILE A 102 13.08 3.28 -24.58
CA ILE A 102 14.35 2.83 -24.01
C ILE A 102 15.15 2.10 -25.09
N ALA A 103 16.37 1.65 -24.78
CA ALA A 103 17.22 0.88 -25.70
C ALA A 103 17.37 1.58 -27.06
N HIS A 104 17.67 2.87 -27.03
CA HIS A 104 17.74 3.74 -28.22
C HIS A 104 16.46 3.76 -29.06
N GLY A 105 15.29 3.60 -28.43
CA GLY A 105 13.97 3.65 -29.07
C GLY A 105 13.54 2.33 -29.71
N THR A 106 14.29 1.24 -29.52
CA THR A 106 13.90 -0.09 -30.02
C THR A 106 12.82 -0.75 -29.17
N VAL A 107 12.67 -0.32 -27.93
CA VAL A 107 11.64 -0.77 -27.00
C VAL A 107 10.91 0.46 -26.45
N VAL A 108 9.59 0.34 -26.29
CA VAL A 108 8.75 1.39 -25.70
C VAL A 108 7.99 0.80 -24.53
N ILE A 109 8.22 1.34 -23.34
CA ILE A 109 7.47 0.98 -22.14
C ILE A 109 6.12 1.70 -22.19
N THR A 110 5.05 0.95 -21.97
CA THR A 110 3.66 1.45 -22.01
C THR A 110 2.85 0.87 -20.85
N GLY A 111 1.57 1.25 -20.72
CA GLY A 111 0.65 0.59 -19.80
C GLY A 111 0.79 0.98 -18.31
N ARG A 112 1.86 1.66 -17.92
CA ARG A 112 2.11 2.12 -16.55
C ARG A 112 2.44 3.61 -16.50
N SER A 113 2.20 4.25 -15.34
CA SER A 113 2.57 5.65 -15.09
C SER A 113 3.91 5.80 -14.36
N LEU A 114 4.42 4.72 -13.78
CA LEU A 114 5.67 4.69 -13.01
C LEU A 114 6.87 4.83 -13.94
N VAL A 115 7.86 5.59 -13.49
CA VAL A 115 9.18 5.71 -14.10
C VAL A 115 10.19 5.24 -13.06
N ASN A 116 11.00 4.26 -13.40
CA ASN A 116 12.02 3.73 -12.51
C ASN A 116 13.28 4.60 -12.54
N ASP A 117 13.86 4.84 -11.36
CA ASP A 117 15.01 5.72 -11.15
C ASP A 117 16.36 5.05 -11.52
N ARG A 118 16.41 3.73 -11.57
CA ARG A 118 17.63 2.94 -11.79
C ARG A 118 17.44 1.91 -12.89
N ALA A 119 18.56 1.56 -13.50
CA ALA A 119 18.66 0.51 -14.51
C ALA A 119 19.91 -0.33 -14.28
N ILE A 120 19.83 -1.64 -14.54
CA ILE A 120 20.99 -2.55 -14.50
C ILE A 120 21.96 -2.26 -15.65
N CYS A 121 21.46 -1.76 -16.78
CA CYS A 121 22.24 -1.50 -17.98
C CYS A 121 22.33 0.01 -18.32
N PRO A 122 23.43 0.47 -18.94
CA PRO A 122 24.56 -0.33 -19.41
C PRO A 122 25.49 -0.78 -18.27
N ASN A 123 26.08 -1.95 -18.41
CA ASN A 123 27.11 -2.47 -17.49
C ASN A 123 28.20 -3.20 -18.26
N GLY A 124 29.17 -3.81 -17.56
CA GLY A 124 30.28 -4.51 -18.20
C GLY A 124 29.86 -5.67 -19.11
N GLN A 125 28.73 -6.33 -18.81
CA GLN A 125 28.17 -7.40 -19.63
C GLN A 125 27.31 -6.87 -20.78
N PHE A 126 26.63 -5.74 -20.59
CA PHE A 126 25.74 -5.11 -21.56
C PHE A 126 26.13 -3.64 -21.83
N PRO A 127 27.28 -3.38 -22.46
CA PRO A 127 27.82 -2.01 -22.55
C PRO A 127 27.03 -1.10 -23.50
N THR A 128 26.18 -1.67 -24.36
CA THR A 128 25.40 -0.93 -25.38
C THR A 128 23.90 -0.90 -25.09
N SER A 129 23.46 -1.55 -24.02
CA SER A 129 22.05 -1.57 -23.61
C SER A 129 21.75 -0.37 -22.72
N GLU A 130 21.38 0.77 -23.31
CA GLU A 130 20.89 1.93 -22.54
C GLU A 130 19.40 1.80 -22.30
N ILE A 131 19.01 1.33 -21.11
CA ILE A 131 17.60 1.06 -20.79
C ILE A 131 17.01 2.03 -19.78
N GLN A 132 17.84 2.87 -19.15
CA GLN A 132 17.38 3.86 -18.17
C GLN A 132 16.24 4.70 -18.72
N GLU A 133 15.12 4.71 -18.00
CA GLU A 133 13.96 5.49 -18.41
C GLU A 133 14.27 6.98 -18.34
N ARG A 134 13.84 7.70 -19.37
CA ARG A 134 13.95 9.16 -19.46
C ARG A 134 12.58 9.71 -19.81
N VAL A 135 12.05 10.56 -18.93
CA VAL A 135 10.71 11.14 -19.12
C VAL A 135 10.66 11.93 -20.43
N PRO A 136 9.84 11.51 -21.41
CA PRO A 136 9.70 12.25 -22.66
C PRO A 136 9.12 13.65 -22.43
N ALA A 137 9.43 14.58 -23.34
CA ALA A 137 8.89 15.94 -23.27
C ALA A 137 7.36 16.02 -23.43
N THR A 138 6.76 14.97 -24.02
CA THR A 138 5.30 14.81 -24.14
C THR A 138 4.63 14.59 -22.80
N GLU A 139 5.34 14.03 -21.81
CA GLU A 139 4.81 13.70 -20.48
C GLU A 139 4.85 14.93 -19.57
N THR A 140 3.84 15.77 -19.76
CA THR A 140 3.69 17.09 -19.14
C THR A 140 3.01 17.04 -17.77
N ILE A 141 2.35 15.93 -17.42
CA ILE A 141 1.77 15.70 -16.10
C ILE A 141 2.77 14.86 -15.31
N ARG A 142 3.25 15.40 -14.20
CA ARG A 142 4.26 14.74 -13.35
C ARG A 142 3.86 14.88 -11.89
N THR A 143 4.04 13.81 -11.12
CA THR A 143 3.77 13.79 -9.68
C THR A 143 4.76 12.88 -8.98
N LEU A 144 5.10 13.24 -7.75
CA LEU A 144 5.90 12.41 -6.85
C LEU A 144 4.95 11.76 -5.85
N ARG A 145 5.12 10.47 -5.59
CA ARG A 145 4.38 9.75 -4.54
C ARG A 145 5.35 9.22 -3.50
N MET A 146 5.19 9.71 -2.28
CA MET A 146 6.02 9.23 -1.15
C MET A 146 5.68 7.79 -0.83
N ALA A 147 6.70 7.01 -0.48
CA ALA A 147 6.49 5.71 0.14
C ALA A 147 5.74 5.87 1.47
N LEU A 148 4.63 5.14 1.63
CA LEU A 148 3.73 5.26 2.77
C LEU A 148 4.28 4.53 3.99
N ASN A 149 3.80 4.90 5.19
CA ASN A 149 4.06 4.13 6.40
C ASN A 149 3.32 2.80 6.32
N LEU A 150 4.00 1.67 6.56
CA LEU A 150 3.40 0.33 6.59
C LEU A 150 3.09 -0.14 8.02
N LEU A 151 3.62 0.56 9.03
CA LEU A 151 3.45 0.17 10.42
C LEU A 151 1.96 0.29 10.82
N GLY A 152 1.38 -0.84 11.21
CA GLY A 152 -0.02 -0.95 11.61
C GLY A 152 -0.96 -1.33 10.47
N ASP A 153 -0.49 -1.46 9.24
CA ASP A 153 -1.34 -1.82 8.09
C ASP A 153 -1.99 -3.20 8.25
N GLY A 154 -1.37 -4.13 8.99
CA GLY A 154 -2.02 -5.41 9.33
C GLY A 154 -3.31 -5.23 10.12
N PHE A 155 -3.43 -4.18 10.96
CA PHE A 155 -4.69 -3.85 11.62
C PHE A 155 -5.71 -3.25 10.66
N VAL A 156 -5.26 -2.46 9.69
CA VAL A 156 -6.13 -1.90 8.62
C VAL A 156 -6.64 -3.02 7.71
N GLU A 157 -5.80 -4.00 7.40
CA GLU A 157 -6.19 -5.19 6.66
C GLU A 157 -7.24 -6.01 7.40
N ALA A 158 -7.17 -6.08 8.73
CA ALA A 158 -8.12 -6.81 9.56
C ALA A 158 -9.51 -6.15 9.65
N VAL A 159 -9.67 -4.89 9.21
CA VAL A 159 -10.97 -4.21 9.24
C VAL A 159 -11.93 -4.85 8.24
N ALA A 160 -13.11 -5.29 8.70
CA ALA A 160 -14.15 -5.82 7.82
C ALA A 160 -14.65 -4.76 6.82
N ASP A 161 -14.98 -5.19 5.61
CA ASP A 161 -15.46 -4.32 4.53
C ASP A 161 -16.75 -3.58 4.92
N GLU A 162 -17.66 -4.29 5.58
CA GLU A 162 -18.93 -3.76 6.09
C GLU A 162 -18.69 -2.57 7.02
N THR A 163 -17.62 -2.59 7.82
CA THR A 163 -17.27 -1.48 8.71
C THR A 163 -16.97 -0.21 7.92
N LEU A 164 -16.17 -0.31 6.84
CA LEU A 164 -15.83 0.85 6.00
C LEU A 164 -17.06 1.37 5.24
N ILE A 165 -17.91 0.46 4.76
CA ILE A 165 -19.16 0.78 4.06
C ILE A 165 -20.13 1.50 5.00
N ASP A 166 -20.30 1.01 6.21
CA ASP A 166 -21.22 1.60 7.18
C ASP A 166 -20.71 2.95 7.69
N LEU A 167 -19.39 3.13 7.86
CA LEU A 167 -18.80 4.42 8.16
C LEU A 167 -19.10 5.44 7.05
N ALA A 168 -18.94 5.07 5.78
CA ALA A 168 -19.25 5.95 4.65
C ALA A 168 -20.73 6.37 4.64
N ARG A 169 -21.66 5.42 4.87
CA ARG A 169 -23.10 5.69 4.98
C ARG A 169 -23.43 6.60 6.16
N GLN A 170 -22.84 6.34 7.32
CA GLN A 170 -23.06 7.12 8.53
C GLN A 170 -22.56 8.56 8.39
N GLN A 171 -21.39 8.76 7.77
CA GLN A 171 -20.86 10.10 7.47
C GLN A 171 -21.84 10.88 6.59
N ALA A 172 -22.33 10.27 5.52
CA ALA A 172 -23.31 10.88 4.61
C ALA A 172 -24.59 11.28 5.37
N ALA A 173 -25.15 10.38 6.17
CA ALA A 173 -26.37 10.63 6.94
C ALA A 173 -26.19 11.77 7.95
N ARG A 174 -25.11 11.74 8.75
CA ARG A 174 -24.85 12.73 9.81
C ARG A 174 -24.57 14.12 9.28
N THR A 175 -23.95 14.21 8.10
CA THR A 175 -23.55 15.49 7.51
C THR A 175 -24.49 15.98 6.41
N ARG A 176 -25.62 15.27 6.20
CA ARG A 176 -26.57 15.54 5.11
C ARG A 176 -25.87 15.58 3.74
N GLY A 177 -24.98 14.61 3.52
CA GLY A 177 -24.22 14.43 2.29
C GLY A 177 -23.01 15.33 2.10
N ARG A 178 -22.68 16.22 3.05
CA ARG A 178 -21.52 17.11 2.92
C ARG A 178 -20.17 16.39 3.03
N ILE A 179 -20.11 15.33 3.82
CA ILE A 179 -18.95 14.45 3.98
C ILE A 179 -19.46 13.02 3.81
N HIS A 180 -18.87 12.28 2.88
CA HIS A 180 -19.13 10.86 2.73
C HIS A 180 -17.89 10.16 2.16
N GLY A 181 -17.58 8.98 2.69
CA GLY A 181 -16.61 8.09 2.07
C GLY A 181 -17.05 7.66 0.66
N GLN A 182 -16.08 7.31 -0.18
CA GLN A 182 -16.31 6.67 -1.47
C GLN A 182 -15.66 5.30 -1.43
N VAL A 183 -16.48 4.26 -1.38
CA VAL A 183 -16.00 2.88 -1.32
C VAL A 183 -15.75 2.37 -2.74
N LEU A 184 -14.56 1.84 -2.97
CA LEU A 184 -14.18 1.14 -4.19
C LEU A 184 -13.91 -0.33 -3.86
N TYR A 185 -14.45 -1.25 -4.67
CA TYR A 185 -14.04 -2.65 -4.63
C TYR A 185 -12.91 -2.87 -5.63
N VAL A 186 -11.83 -3.49 -5.17
CA VAL A 186 -10.67 -3.81 -6.00
C VAL A 186 -10.41 -5.32 -5.98
N PRO A 187 -9.87 -5.90 -7.06
CA PRO A 187 -9.52 -7.31 -7.10
C PRO A 187 -8.49 -7.69 -6.03
N ILE A 188 -8.54 -8.94 -5.59
CA ILE A 188 -7.51 -9.56 -4.74
C ILE A 188 -6.69 -10.49 -5.63
N VAL A 189 -5.40 -10.23 -5.77
CA VAL A 189 -4.53 -10.96 -6.70
C VAL A 189 -4.35 -12.41 -6.26
N GLU A 190 -4.15 -12.65 -4.97
CA GLU A 190 -4.03 -14.00 -4.41
C GLU A 190 -5.35 -14.79 -4.35
N ALA A 191 -6.50 -14.16 -4.67
CA ALA A 191 -7.80 -14.80 -4.69
C ALA A 191 -8.61 -14.41 -5.96
N PRO A 192 -8.20 -14.88 -7.16
CA PRO A 192 -8.81 -14.49 -8.42
C PRO A 192 -10.34 -14.62 -8.44
N GLY A 193 -11.01 -13.63 -9.03
CA GLY A 193 -12.47 -13.55 -9.07
C GLY A 193 -13.11 -12.97 -7.81
N ASN A 194 -12.35 -12.74 -6.74
CA ASN A 194 -12.82 -12.06 -5.54
C ASN A 194 -12.37 -10.60 -5.51
N THR A 195 -13.19 -9.76 -4.90
CA THR A 195 -12.90 -8.35 -4.67
C THR A 195 -13.15 -7.99 -3.23
N ARG A 196 -12.47 -6.94 -2.76
CA ARG A 196 -12.63 -6.40 -1.41
C ARG A 196 -12.49 -4.88 -1.44
N VAL A 197 -13.00 -4.19 -0.42
CA VAL A 197 -12.84 -2.74 -0.28
C VAL A 197 -11.35 -2.37 -0.27
N GLY A 198 -10.97 -1.53 -1.23
CA GLY A 198 -9.64 -0.97 -1.36
C GLY A 198 -9.27 -0.12 -0.14
N ARG A 199 -8.01 -0.20 0.28
CA ARG A 199 -7.52 0.44 1.51
C ARG A 199 -6.01 0.72 1.56
N PHE A 200 -5.26 0.25 0.56
CA PHE A 200 -3.81 0.41 0.51
C PHE A 200 -3.38 1.13 -0.78
N GLY A 201 -2.27 1.86 -0.66
CA GLY A 201 -1.75 2.76 -1.68
C GLY A 201 -2.45 4.13 -1.69
N TRP A 202 -1.89 5.06 -2.45
CA TRP A 202 -2.34 6.47 -2.49
C TRP A 202 -3.79 6.69 -2.94
N LYS A 203 -4.44 5.68 -3.54
CA LYS A 203 -5.79 5.76 -4.08
C LYS A 203 -6.64 4.54 -3.71
N ASP A 204 -6.27 3.84 -2.64
CA ASP A 204 -6.97 2.63 -2.20
C ASP A 204 -7.03 1.55 -3.30
N GLN A 205 -5.98 1.46 -4.13
CA GLN A 205 -5.99 0.58 -5.29
C GLN A 205 -5.68 -0.90 -4.98
N HIS A 206 -5.28 -1.21 -3.73
CA HIS A 206 -5.13 -2.59 -3.26
C HIS A 206 -6.00 -2.87 -2.03
N ALA A 207 -6.47 -4.11 -1.90
CA ALA A 207 -7.34 -4.57 -0.82
C ALA A 207 -6.62 -5.43 0.25
N SER A 208 -5.48 -6.04 -0.11
CA SER A 208 -4.69 -6.88 0.78
C SER A 208 -3.22 -6.48 0.73
N LEU A 209 -2.51 -6.75 1.82
CA LEU A 209 -1.08 -6.50 1.92
C LEU A 209 -0.27 -7.44 1.03
N LEU A 210 -0.71 -8.68 0.84
CA LEU A 210 -0.05 -9.61 -0.07
C LEU A 210 -0.16 -9.16 -1.53
N SER A 211 -1.34 -8.72 -1.97
CA SER A 211 -1.51 -8.12 -3.30
C SER A 211 -0.65 -6.87 -3.47
N PHE A 212 -0.61 -6.00 -2.46
CA PHE A 212 0.15 -4.75 -2.55
C PHE A 212 1.67 -5.01 -2.54
N ALA A 213 2.16 -5.89 -1.67
CA ALA A 213 3.57 -6.26 -1.61
C ALA A 213 4.04 -6.89 -2.92
N GLY A 214 3.26 -7.80 -3.51
CA GLY A 214 3.60 -8.39 -4.81
C GLY A 214 3.62 -7.37 -5.95
N ASP A 215 2.67 -6.43 -5.97
CA ASP A 215 2.65 -5.34 -6.97
C ASP A 215 3.87 -4.43 -6.83
N ALA A 216 4.24 -4.08 -5.60
CA ALA A 216 5.44 -3.27 -5.33
C ALA A 216 6.72 -4.03 -5.68
N TYR A 217 6.81 -5.32 -5.37
CA TYR A 217 7.99 -6.15 -5.68
C TYR A 217 8.25 -6.20 -7.19
N LEU A 218 7.18 -6.29 -8.00
CA LEU A 218 7.29 -6.19 -9.45
C LEU A 218 7.62 -4.75 -9.91
N ASN A 219 6.83 -3.76 -9.50
CA ASN A 219 6.94 -2.42 -10.10
C ASN A 219 8.12 -1.59 -9.59
N GLU A 220 8.49 -1.76 -8.31
CA GLU A 220 9.54 -0.97 -7.66
C GLU A 220 10.90 -1.66 -7.72
N MET A 221 10.94 -3.00 -7.82
CA MET A 221 12.18 -3.78 -7.80
C MET A 221 12.37 -4.62 -9.06
N GLY A 222 11.33 -4.78 -9.89
CA GLY A 222 11.39 -5.57 -11.11
C GLY A 222 11.42 -7.09 -10.88
N ILE A 223 11.05 -7.55 -9.67
CA ILE A 223 11.12 -8.97 -9.30
C ILE A 223 9.76 -9.62 -9.51
N THR A 224 9.72 -10.63 -10.38
CA THR A 224 8.53 -11.44 -10.63
C THR A 224 8.26 -12.42 -9.48
N SER A 225 7.00 -12.83 -9.34
CA SER A 225 6.57 -13.77 -8.31
C SER A 225 5.45 -14.67 -8.80
N ARG A 226 5.05 -15.65 -7.98
CA ARG A 226 3.87 -16.49 -8.28
C ARG A 226 2.57 -15.70 -8.47
N LEU A 227 2.49 -14.48 -7.92
CA LEU A 227 1.32 -13.60 -8.04
C LEU A 227 1.42 -12.68 -9.26
N PHE A 228 2.64 -12.36 -9.66
CA PHE A 228 2.97 -11.45 -10.77
C PHE A 228 4.12 -12.07 -11.58
N PRO A 229 3.83 -13.05 -12.45
CA PRO A 229 4.86 -13.86 -13.11
C PRO A 229 5.54 -13.16 -14.29
N ASP A 230 4.97 -12.04 -14.76
CA ASP A 230 5.39 -11.32 -15.95
C ASP A 230 5.79 -9.89 -15.58
N GLU A 231 6.89 -9.40 -16.17
CA GLU A 231 7.39 -8.03 -16.09
C GLU A 231 7.04 -7.22 -17.35
#